data_AF-A0A1Y4SUU4-F1
#
_entry.id   AF-A0A1Y4SUU4-F1
#
_cell.length_a   1.000
_cell.length_b   1.000
_cell.length_c   1.000
_cell.angle_alpha   90.00
_cell.angle_beta   90.00
_cell.angle_gamma   90.00
#
_symmetry.space_group_name_H-M   'P 1'
#
loop_
_entity.id
_entity.type
_entity.pdbx_description
1 polymer ?
#
loop_
_entity_poly.entity_id
_entity_poly.type
_entity_poly.pdbx_seq_one_letter_code
_entity_poly.pdbx_strand_id
1 'polypeptide(L)'
;MLAITSILENRNVFECVKCVHQHYLFAGTIFQDNKLPLFNLILGLYLFFSANKGYSAIKMTSQLDIIYKTALKLCRKCRILMTLSNSEKILDSMYYEANTIYIGAKTNEKSRDGY
;
A
#
# COMPACT_ATOMS: atom_id res chain seq x y z
N MET A 1 29.99 5.09 3.16
CA MET A 1 30.49 4.88 1.77
C MET A 1 29.28 4.55 0.89
N LEU A 2 28.51 5.55 0.44
CA LEU A 2 27.42 5.34 -0.51
C LEU A 2 27.52 6.42 -1.59
N ALA A 3 27.96 6.01 -2.78
CA ALA A 3 28.15 6.85 -3.96
C ALA A 3 26.88 6.84 -4.81
N ILE A 4 25.80 7.43 -4.30
CA ILE A 4 24.54 7.60 -5.02
C ILE A 4 24.43 9.09 -5.33
N THR A 5 24.81 9.54 -6.53
CA THR A 5 24.90 10.98 -6.84
C THR A 5 24.37 11.38 -8.22
N SER A 6 23.37 10.69 -8.74
CA SER A 6 22.45 11.27 -9.75
C SER A 6 21.02 10.80 -9.50
N ILE A 7 20.15 11.74 -9.12
CA ILE A 7 18.71 11.55 -9.12
C ILE A 7 18.26 11.75 -10.57
N LEU A 8 17.74 10.71 -11.22
CA LEU A 8 17.07 10.86 -12.50
C LEU A 8 15.72 11.54 -12.23
N GLU A 9 15.62 12.83 -12.55
CA GLU A 9 14.57 13.80 -12.12
C GLU A 9 13.10 13.37 -12.27
N ASN A 10 12.80 12.25 -12.95
CA ASN A 10 11.42 11.81 -13.22
C ASN A 10 11.07 10.38 -12.79
N ARG A 11 11.98 9.64 -12.13
CA ARG A 11 11.68 8.29 -11.66
C ARG A 11 12.34 8.09 -10.29
N ASN A 12 11.72 7.31 -9.41
CA ASN A 12 12.31 6.89 -8.12
C ASN A 12 13.49 5.92 -8.35
N VAL A 13 14.45 6.35 -9.16
CA VAL A 13 15.59 5.61 -9.70
C VAL A 13 16.84 6.36 -9.32
N PHE A 14 17.72 5.64 -8.65
CA PHE A 14 18.99 6.12 -8.18
C PHE A 14 20.09 5.41 -8.94
N GLU A 15 21.04 6.16 -9.45
CA GLU A 15 22.17 5.57 -10.18
C GLU A 15 23.44 5.64 -9.33
N CYS A 16 24.13 4.50 -9.25
CA CYS A 16 25.44 4.43 -8.61
C CYS A 16 26.50 5.00 -9.54
N VAL A 17 27.24 6.01 -9.08
CA VAL A 17 28.25 6.68 -9.91
C VAL A 17 29.48 5.80 -10.20
N LYS A 18 29.72 4.77 -9.37
CA LYS A 18 30.87 3.88 -9.55
C LYS A 18 30.64 2.76 -10.55
N CYS A 19 29.41 2.25 -10.64
CA CYS A 19 29.09 1.07 -11.46
C CYS A 19 27.94 1.31 -12.45
N VAL A 20 27.38 2.52 -12.51
CA VAL A 20 26.28 2.90 -13.43
C VAL A 20 25.02 2.02 -13.22
N HIS A 21 24.95 1.34 -12.07
CA HIS A 21 23.82 0.46 -11.76
C HIS A 21 22.62 1.28 -11.28
N GLN A 22 21.44 0.95 -11.80
CA GLN A 22 20.19 1.62 -11.47
C GLN A 22 19.45 0.87 -10.36
N HIS A 23 19.17 1.59 -9.28
CA HIS A 23 18.40 1.13 -8.14
C HIS A 23 17.02 1.79 -8.14
N TYR A 24 15.96 1.00 -8.10
CA TYR A 24 14.60 1.51 -7.90
C TYR A 24 14.27 1.52 -6.41
N LEU A 25 13.67 2.62 -5.93
CA LEU A 25 13.33 2.79 -4.52
C LEU A 25 12.44 1.67 -3.96
N PHE A 26 11.54 1.17 -4.79
CA PHE A 26 10.55 0.15 -4.41
C PHE A 26 10.84 -1.23 -4.99
N ALA A 27 12.04 -1.47 -5.52
CA ALA A 27 12.43 -2.78 -6.03
C ALA A 27 12.23 -3.86 -4.96
N GLY A 28 11.58 -4.96 -5.33
CA GLY A 28 11.30 -6.09 -4.45
C GLY A 28 10.19 -5.86 -3.43
N THR A 29 9.53 -4.69 -3.43
CA THR A 29 8.43 -4.39 -2.50
C THR A 29 7.06 -4.54 -3.18
N ILE A 30 6.00 -4.60 -2.37
CA ILE A 30 4.61 -4.56 -2.88
C ILE A 30 4.30 -3.28 -3.68
N PHE A 31 5.14 -2.23 -3.56
CA PHE A 31 4.99 -0.96 -4.26
C PHE A 31 5.90 -0.84 -5.49
N GLN A 32 6.55 -1.91 -5.95
CA GLN A 32 7.45 -1.88 -7.11
C GLN A 32 6.80 -1.25 -8.35
N ASP A 33 5.54 -1.60 -8.64
CA ASP A 33 4.78 -1.08 -9.78
C ASP A 33 3.88 0.12 -9.43
N ASN A 34 4.19 0.85 -8.34
CA ASN A 34 3.41 2.00 -7.93
C ASN A 34 3.67 3.21 -8.84
N LYS A 35 2.58 3.81 -9.32
CA LYS A 35 2.59 5.03 -10.15
C LYS A 35 2.28 6.30 -9.37
N LEU A 36 1.95 6.20 -8.08
CA LEU A 36 1.71 7.37 -7.24
C LEU A 36 3.02 8.12 -6.97
N PRO A 37 2.98 9.47 -6.91
CA PRO A 37 4.08 10.25 -6.37
C PRO A 37 4.51 9.72 -5.00
N LEU A 38 5.81 9.76 -4.72
CA LEU A 38 6.38 9.23 -3.48
C LEU A 38 5.69 9.80 -2.24
N PHE A 39 5.45 11.11 -2.22
CA PHE A 39 4.77 11.78 -1.12
C PHE A 39 3.34 11.25 -0.91
N ASN A 40 2.55 11.12 -1.98
CA ASN A 40 1.18 10.60 -1.90
C ASN A 40 1.15 9.15 -1.41
N LEU A 41 2.14 8.34 -1.82
CA LEU A 41 2.26 6.98 -1.32
C LEU A 41 2.52 6.97 0.20
N ILE A 42 3.54 7.70 0.67
CA ILE A 42 3.89 7.74 2.09
C ILE A 42 2.74 8.31 2.94
N LEU A 43 2.11 9.39 2.48
CA LEU A 43 0.95 9.98 3.15
C LEU A 43 -0.22 8.99 3.22
N GLY A 44 -0.49 8.26 2.14
CA GLY A 44 -1.53 7.24 2.10
C GLY A 44 -1.27 6.07 3.05
N LEU A 45 -0.01 5.64 3.17
CA LEU A 45 0.39 4.64 4.18
C LEU A 45 0.16 5.18 5.59
N TYR A 46 0.63 6.40 5.87
CA TYR A 46 0.45 7.04 7.17
C TYR A 46 -1.03 7.15 7.56
N LEU A 47 -1.89 7.65 6.67
CA LEU A 47 -3.33 7.77 6.90
C LEU A 47 -3.99 6.42 7.16
N PHE A 48 -3.60 5.38 6.42
CA PHE A 48 -4.18 4.05 6.57
C PHE A 48 -3.81 3.42 7.93
N PHE A 49 -2.53 3.47 8.31
CA PHE A 49 -2.04 2.81 9.52
C PHE A 49 -2.27 3.60 10.81
N SER A 50 -2.38 4.93 10.72
CA SER A 50 -2.68 5.77 11.89
C SER A 50 -4.17 5.81 12.22
N ALA A 51 -5.03 5.29 11.34
CA ALA A 51 -6.47 5.30 11.57
C ALA A 51 -6.87 4.17 12.53
N ASN A 52 -7.41 4.55 13.69
CA ASN A 52 -7.96 3.60 14.68
C ASN A 52 -9.13 2.76 14.13
N LYS A 53 -9.81 3.26 13.10
CA LYS A 53 -10.88 2.57 12.38
C LYS A 53 -10.41 2.31 10.96
N GLY A 54 -10.82 1.19 10.37
CA GLY A 54 -10.45 0.85 8.99
C GLY A 54 -10.65 2.01 8.02
N TYR A 55 -9.67 2.23 7.14
CA TYR A 55 -9.66 3.38 6.25
C TYR A 55 -10.41 3.09 4.94
N SER A 56 -11.43 3.91 4.64
CA SER A 56 -12.24 3.77 3.42
C SER A 56 -11.51 4.34 2.20
N ALA A 57 -11.65 3.67 1.05
CA ALA A 57 -11.09 4.13 -0.21
C ALA A 57 -11.64 5.52 -0.63
N ILE A 58 -12.91 5.81 -0.32
CA ILE A 58 -13.52 7.12 -0.62
C ILE A 58 -12.83 8.25 0.17
N LYS A 59 -12.53 8.00 1.46
CA LYS A 59 -11.78 8.96 2.29
C LYS A 59 -10.36 9.14 1.76
N MET A 60 -9.73 8.05 1.32
CA MET A 60 -8.39 8.07 0.73
C MET A 60 -8.34 8.90 -0.57
N THR A 61 -9.32 8.75 -1.46
CA THR A 61 -9.50 9.60 -2.64
C THR A 61 -9.51 11.08 -2.28
N SER A 62 -10.33 11.46 -1.28
CA SER A 62 -10.47 12.87 -0.87
C SER A 62 -9.22 13.45 -0.21
N GLN A 63 -8.44 12.63 0.52
CA GLN A 63 -7.25 13.12 1.23
C GLN A 63 -6.00 13.20 0.34
N LEU A 64 -5.88 12.29 -0.64
CA LEU A 64 -4.72 12.24 -1.55
C LEU A 64 -4.97 12.91 -2.90
N ASP A 65 -6.21 13.35 -3.16
CA ASP A 65 -6.66 13.86 -4.45
C ASP A 65 -6.33 12.92 -5.62
N ILE A 66 -6.71 11.65 -5.48
CA ILE A 66 -6.46 10.59 -6.46
C ILE A 66 -7.75 9.90 -6.89
N ILE A 67 -7.72 9.27 -8.07
CA ILE A 67 -8.84 8.48 -8.56
C ILE A 67 -9.16 7.32 -7.60
N TYR A 68 -10.45 7.05 -7.40
CA TYR A 68 -10.94 5.97 -6.52
C TYR A 68 -10.29 4.61 -6.77
N LYS A 69 -10.10 4.21 -8.03
CA LYS A 69 -9.43 2.94 -8.38
C LYS A 69 -8.03 2.85 -7.77
N THR A 70 -7.28 3.94 -7.82
CA THR A 70 -5.92 4.02 -7.28
C THR A 70 -5.94 3.95 -5.76
N ALA A 71 -6.85 4.70 -5.12
CA ALA A 71 -7.09 4.63 -3.68
C ALA A 71 -7.47 3.21 -3.23
N LEU A 72 -8.35 2.53 -3.97
CA LEU A 72 -8.77 1.17 -3.68
C LEU A 72 -7.61 0.17 -3.77
N LYS A 73 -6.77 0.27 -4.81
CA LYS A 73 -5.54 -0.53 -4.95
C LYS A 73 -4.58 -0.30 -3.79
N LEU A 74 -4.38 0.96 -3.39
CA LEU A 74 -3.52 1.31 -2.25
C LEU A 74 -4.04 0.68 -0.96
N CYS A 75 -5.32 0.89 -0.63
CA CYS A 75 -5.95 0.28 0.54
C CYS A 75 -5.85 -1.25 0.53
N ARG A 76 -5.99 -1.90 -0.64
CA ARG A 76 -5.81 -3.36 -0.77
C ARG A 76 -4.38 -3.79 -0.45
N LYS A 77 -3.36 -3.08 -0.95
CA LYS A 77 -1.95 -3.35 -0.60
C LYS A 77 -1.69 -3.17 0.89
N CYS A 78 -2.23 -2.11 1.52
CA CYS A 78 -2.11 -1.92 2.97
C CYS A 78 -2.75 -3.06 3.77
N ARG A 79 -3.91 -3.56 3.37
CA ARG A 79 -4.53 -4.75 4.01
C ARG A 79 -3.68 -6.00 3.87
N ILE A 80 -3.11 -6.25 2.69
CA ILE A 80 -2.17 -7.36 2.48
C ILE A 80 -0.98 -7.23 3.43
N LEU A 81 -0.41 -6.03 3.57
CA LEU A 81 0.69 -5.78 4.51
C LEU A 81 0.28 -6.06 5.97
N MET A 82 -0.93 -5.66 6.40
CA MET A 82 -1.44 -6.00 7.73
C MET A 82 -1.63 -7.51 7.93
N THR A 83 -2.14 -8.22 6.91
CA THR A 83 -2.29 -9.66 6.98
C THR A 83 -0.92 -10.34 7.11
N LEU A 84 0.06 -9.93 6.31
CA LEU A 84 1.43 -10.46 6.39
C LEU A 84 2.11 -10.12 7.72
N SER A 85 1.86 -8.95 8.32
CA SER A 85 2.43 -8.61 9.64
C SER A 85 1.79 -9.39 10.79
N ASN A 86 0.56 -9.87 10.59
CA ASN A 86 -0.20 -10.59 11.60
C ASN A 86 -0.20 -12.12 11.39
N SER A 87 0.31 -12.63 10.27
CA SER A 87 0.22 -14.06 9.93
C SER A 87 0.94 -14.98 10.92
N GLU A 88 1.95 -14.47 11.60
CA GLU A 88 2.70 -15.20 12.65
C GLU A 88 2.09 -15.01 14.05
N LYS A 89 1.15 -14.06 14.20
CA LYS A 89 0.53 -13.75 15.48
C LYS A 89 -0.76 -14.54 15.61
N ILE A 90 -0.65 -15.70 16.24
CA ILE A 90 -1.82 -16.40 16.77
C ILE A 90 -2.26 -15.62 18.00
N LEU A 91 -3.50 -15.14 17.99
CA LEU A 91 -4.11 -14.63 19.21
C LEU A 91 -4.29 -15.86 20.12
N ASP A 92 -3.59 -15.91 21.24
CA ASP A 92 -3.65 -17.00 22.24
C ASP A 92 -4.25 -16.44 23.54
N SER A 93 -5.56 -16.25 23.54
CA SER A 93 -6.30 -15.79 24.71
C SER A 93 -7.60 -16.57 24.87
N MET A 94 -8.03 -16.76 26.11
CA MET A 94 -9.28 -17.48 26.41
C MET A 94 -10.54 -16.78 25.86
N TYR A 95 -10.46 -15.47 25.66
CA TYR A 95 -11.56 -14.65 25.16
C TYR A 95 -11.08 -13.81 23.97
N TYR A 96 -11.89 -13.76 22.91
CA TYR A 96 -11.68 -12.90 21.75
C TYR A 96 -12.89 -12.02 21.53
N GLU A 97 -12.69 -10.71 21.44
CA GLU A 97 -13.74 -9.76 21.08
C GLU A 97 -13.53 -9.28 19.65
N ALA A 98 -14.45 -9.64 18.77
CA ALA A 98 -14.47 -9.20 17.38
C ALA A 98 -15.52 -8.10 17.21
N ASN A 99 -15.08 -6.84 17.15
CA ASN A 99 -15.98 -5.68 17.06
C ASN A 99 -16.75 -5.59 15.73
N THR A 100 -16.25 -6.17 14.64
CA THR A 100 -16.92 -6.08 13.33
C THR A 100 -16.52 -7.27 12.46
N ILE A 101 -17.52 -7.96 11.90
CA ILE A 101 -17.32 -9.08 10.97
C ILE A 101 -17.86 -8.65 9.60
N TYR A 102 -17.04 -8.79 8.56
CA TYR A 102 -17.47 -8.59 7.17
C TYR A 102 -17.75 -9.96 6.53
N ILE A 103 -19.02 -10.24 6.26
CA ILE A 103 -19.46 -11.45 5.54
C ILE A 103 -19.77 -11.06 4.10
N GLY A 104 -18.96 -11.55 3.15
CA GLY A 104 -19.25 -11.41 1.72
C GLY A 104 -20.10 -12.58 1.22
N ALA A 105 -21.27 -12.30 0.64
CA ALA A 105 -22.06 -13.31 -0.05
C ALA A 105 -21.45 -13.64 -1.42
N LYS A 106 -21.52 -14.91 -1.84
CA LYS A 106 -21.23 -15.30 -3.22
C LYS A 106 -22.26 -14.65 -4.14
N THR A 107 -21.84 -13.70 -4.96
CA THR A 107 -22.64 -13.20 -6.08
C THR A 107 -22.46 -14.12 -7.28
N ASN A 108 -23.56 -14.53 -7.91
CA ASN A 108 -23.57 -15.29 -9.17
C ASN A 108 -23.14 -14.44 -10.39
N GLU A 109 -22.88 -13.14 -10.18
CA GLU A 109 -22.41 -12.23 -11.20
C GLU A 109 -20.90 -12.35 -11.37
N LYS A 110 -20.42 -12.34 -12.63
CA LYS A 110 -18.99 -12.22 -12.94
C LYS A 110 -18.42 -11.04 -12.15
N SER A 111 -17.27 -11.26 -11.50
CA SER A 111 -16.53 -10.23 -10.77
C SER A 111 -16.40 -8.99 -11.66
N ARG A 112 -17.14 -7.93 -11.34
CA ARG A 112 -16.93 -6.63 -11.98
C ARG A 112 -15.56 -6.16 -11.53
N ASP A 113 -14.57 -6.29 -12.41
CA ASP A 113 -13.26 -5.72 -12.21
C ASP A 113 -13.44 -4.22 -11.96
N GLY A 114 -13.31 -3.82 -10.69
CA GLY A 114 -13.61 -2.48 -10.23
C GLY A 114 -12.93 -1.42 -11.11
N TYR A 115 -13.77 -0.50 -11.62
CA TYR A 115 -13.37 0.67 -12.40
C TYR A 115 -12.38 1.55 -11.65
#